data_AF-A0A1J5S3U0-F1
#
_entry.id   AF-A0A1J5S3U0-F1
#
_cell.length_a   1.000
_cell.length_b   1.000
_cell.length_c   1.000
_cell.angle_alpha   90.00
_cell.angle_beta   90.00
_cell.angle_gamma   90.00
#
_symmetry.space_group_name_H-M   'P 1'
#
loop_
_entity.id
_entity.type
_entity.pdbx_description
1 polymer ?
#
loop_
_entity_poly.entity_id
_entity_poly.type
_entity_poly.pdbx_seq_one_letter_code
_entity_poly.pdbx_strand_id
1 'polypeptide(L)'
;MKEITSSDFEKEVLHSGKVILDFYSTECPPCEALAPKFESLADLYGHKINFIKIFRQENRELASSLKVSSSPTLLFFDNGKQILDTISGGIKKSEITDRLDSMLSSEEVNEIRIKQKPIFSEYDVAILGGGPAGLTAGIYLGQAKLKTVLIDPALPGGYMGITHQVSNYPGFEKPQQGYMLAHYMSEQAKHSGIDYKVAVDITSVDLLKKEIVIDQLETIKAKKIIIATGTTPNTMNAPGEKEFKGKGISYCATCDAKYFVDKDVTVIGGGNSAVEEALFITKFAKKVTMVHQFDKLTANQTAIEQLKANEKIEVLYEHEPRAFEKRNDKMITHVENLKTKERFELTTDGVFVFIGFKSNISVLGKTIPALDKWSYIITDEDRKTSIPDVFAIGDIVSKKYRQITTAVADGTIAAITISKELI
;
A
#
# COMPACT_ATOMS: atom_id res chain seq x y z
N MET A 1 -2.38 -20.23 -23.77
CA MET A 1 -3.00 -20.35 -22.42
C MET A 1 -4.15 -21.35 -22.50
N LYS A 2 -4.34 -22.18 -21.47
CA LYS A 2 -5.39 -23.21 -21.43
C LYS A 2 -6.09 -23.20 -20.07
N GLU A 3 -7.41 -23.21 -20.07
CA GLU A 3 -8.19 -23.43 -18.84
C GLU A 3 -8.54 -24.92 -18.72
N ILE A 4 -8.40 -25.47 -17.51
CA ILE A 4 -8.61 -26.90 -17.24
C ILE A 4 -9.40 -27.10 -15.95
N THR A 5 -9.87 -28.34 -15.74
CA THR A 5 -10.49 -28.78 -14.49
C THR A 5 -9.57 -29.76 -13.75
N SER A 6 -9.97 -30.18 -12.54
CA SER A 6 -9.23 -31.15 -11.74
C SER A 6 -9.03 -32.49 -12.45
N SER A 7 -9.93 -32.91 -13.35
CA SER A 7 -9.79 -34.16 -14.11
C SER A 7 -8.64 -34.11 -15.12
N ASP A 8 -8.25 -32.92 -15.57
CA ASP A 8 -7.18 -32.73 -16.54
C ASP A 8 -5.81 -32.50 -15.86
N PHE A 9 -5.79 -32.25 -14.55
CA PHE A 9 -4.61 -31.81 -13.81
C PHE A 9 -3.42 -32.76 -13.97
N GLU A 10 -3.64 -34.06 -13.84
CA GLU A 10 -2.58 -35.06 -13.97
C GLU A 10 -1.93 -35.02 -15.36
N LYS A 11 -2.74 -34.95 -16.42
CA LYS A 11 -2.25 -34.91 -17.79
C LYS A 11 -1.57 -33.59 -18.14
N GLU A 12 -2.21 -32.48 -17.82
CA GLU A 12 -1.84 -31.15 -18.32
C GLU A 12 -0.81 -30.46 -17.43
N VAL A 13 -0.71 -30.85 -16.15
CA VAL A 13 0.26 -30.29 -15.19
C VAL A 13 1.34 -31.30 -14.83
N LEU A 14 0.96 -32.52 -14.41
CA LEU A 14 1.94 -33.48 -13.88
C LEU A 14 2.73 -34.23 -14.95
N HIS A 15 2.10 -34.54 -16.08
CA HIS A 15 2.73 -35.21 -17.23
C HIS A 15 3.11 -34.23 -18.35
N SER A 16 3.14 -32.95 -18.03
CA SER A 16 3.59 -31.87 -18.91
C SER A 16 5.01 -31.44 -18.52
N GLY A 17 5.68 -30.71 -19.40
CA GLY A 17 7.02 -30.17 -19.15
C GLY A 17 6.99 -29.07 -18.07
N LYS A 18 7.35 -27.85 -18.44
CA LYS A 18 7.28 -26.69 -17.54
C LYS A 18 5.89 -26.09 -17.56
N VAL A 19 5.32 -25.82 -16.39
CA VAL A 19 3.95 -25.29 -16.24
C VAL A 19 3.92 -24.17 -15.21
N ILE A 20 3.21 -23.09 -15.54
CA ILE A 20 2.70 -22.13 -14.58
C ILE A 20 1.18 -22.29 -14.49
N LEU A 21 0.68 -22.47 -13.27
CA LEU A 21 -0.71 -22.75 -12.97
C LEU A 21 -1.32 -21.62 -12.14
N ASP A 22 -2.37 -20.98 -12.65
CA ASP A 22 -3.15 -19.95 -11.96
C ASP A 22 -4.47 -20.48 -11.39
N PHE A 23 -4.61 -20.45 -10.07
CA PHE A 23 -5.89 -20.63 -9.40
C PHE A 23 -6.63 -19.30 -9.25
N TYR A 24 -7.55 -19.04 -10.18
CA TYR A 24 -8.29 -17.79 -10.25
C TYR A 24 -9.71 -17.89 -9.66
N SER A 25 -10.36 -16.74 -9.52
CA SER A 25 -11.75 -16.59 -9.06
C SER A 25 -12.45 -15.49 -9.85
N THR A 26 -13.77 -15.55 -9.97
CA THR A 26 -14.60 -14.44 -10.45
C THR A 26 -14.79 -13.41 -9.33
N GLU A 27 -15.08 -12.14 -9.70
CA GLU A 27 -15.25 -11.03 -8.73
C GLU A 27 -14.05 -10.88 -7.79
N CYS A 28 -12.86 -11.01 -8.37
CA CYS A 28 -11.59 -11.02 -7.66
C CYS A 28 -10.72 -9.90 -8.23
N PRO A 29 -10.70 -8.70 -7.61
CA PRO A 29 -9.88 -7.58 -8.08
C PRO A 29 -8.39 -7.92 -8.25
N PRO A 30 -7.76 -8.72 -7.35
CA PRO A 30 -6.39 -9.18 -7.58
C PRO A 30 -6.25 -10.08 -8.82
N CYS A 31 -7.25 -10.90 -9.14
CA CYS A 31 -7.27 -11.77 -10.32
C CYS A 31 -7.42 -10.94 -11.61
N GLU A 32 -8.30 -9.93 -11.59
CA GLU A 32 -8.44 -8.95 -12.68
C GLU A 32 -7.12 -8.23 -12.95
N ALA A 33 -6.42 -7.82 -11.89
CA ALA A 33 -5.10 -7.20 -12.01
C ALA A 33 -4.04 -8.16 -12.58
N LEU A 34 -4.12 -9.46 -12.30
CA LEU A 34 -3.19 -10.48 -12.80
C LEU A 34 -3.45 -10.84 -14.27
N ALA A 35 -4.70 -10.96 -14.70
CA ALA A 35 -5.09 -11.47 -16.00
C ALA A 35 -4.28 -10.90 -17.19
N PRO A 36 -4.16 -9.57 -17.40
CA PRO A 36 -3.42 -9.03 -18.54
C PRO A 36 -1.91 -9.32 -18.45
N LYS A 37 -1.34 -9.44 -17.24
CA LYS A 37 0.06 -9.80 -17.04
C LYS A 37 0.28 -11.27 -17.41
N PHE A 38 -0.62 -12.14 -16.98
CA PHE A 38 -0.57 -13.57 -17.26
C PHE A 38 -0.70 -13.86 -18.75
N GLU A 39 -1.62 -13.17 -19.45
CA GLU A 39 -1.77 -13.25 -20.91
C GLU A 39 -0.51 -12.77 -21.65
N SER A 40 0.00 -11.58 -21.30
CA SER A 40 1.22 -11.04 -21.90
C SER A 40 2.43 -11.96 -21.71
N LEU A 41 2.55 -12.61 -20.55
CA LEU A 41 3.63 -13.57 -20.28
C LEU A 41 3.39 -14.90 -21.00
N ALA A 42 2.14 -15.34 -21.16
CA ALA A 42 1.81 -16.52 -21.95
C ALA A 42 2.23 -16.35 -23.42
N ASP A 43 2.07 -15.16 -23.99
CA ASP A 43 2.52 -14.86 -25.36
C ASP A 43 4.06 -14.89 -25.49
N LEU A 44 4.78 -14.48 -24.45
CA LEU A 44 6.24 -14.42 -24.44
C LEU A 44 6.91 -15.77 -24.14
N TYR A 45 6.39 -16.48 -23.14
CA TYR A 45 6.98 -17.71 -22.59
C TYR A 45 6.28 -18.98 -23.08
N GLY A 46 5.11 -18.87 -23.74
CA GLY A 46 4.23 -19.99 -24.09
C GLY A 46 4.85 -21.08 -24.97
N HIS A 47 5.92 -20.77 -25.69
CA HIS A 47 6.67 -21.77 -26.47
C HIS A 47 7.58 -22.67 -25.61
N LYS A 48 7.82 -22.28 -24.35
CA LYS A 48 8.75 -22.95 -23.43
C LYS A 48 8.06 -23.42 -22.14
N ILE A 49 7.03 -22.70 -21.70
CA ILE A 49 6.30 -22.94 -20.46
C ILE A 49 4.80 -22.92 -20.76
N ASN A 50 4.08 -23.92 -20.28
CA ASN A 50 2.64 -24.00 -20.44
C ASN A 50 1.93 -23.13 -19.41
N PHE A 51 1.05 -22.24 -19.88
CA PHE A 51 0.24 -21.36 -19.04
C PHE A 51 -1.15 -21.96 -18.87
N ILE A 52 -1.47 -22.36 -17.64
CA ILE A 52 -2.69 -23.07 -17.29
C ILE A 52 -3.49 -22.27 -16.25
N LYS A 53 -4.81 -22.27 -16.38
CA LYS A 53 -5.75 -21.69 -15.41
C LYS A 53 -6.70 -22.74 -14.87
N ILE A 54 -7.04 -22.67 -13.58
CA ILE A 54 -8.08 -23.47 -12.94
C ILE A 54 -8.99 -22.53 -12.15
N PHE A 55 -10.29 -22.62 -12.38
CA PHE A 55 -11.28 -21.91 -11.58
C PHE A 55 -11.37 -22.54 -10.18
N ARG A 56 -10.94 -21.81 -9.15
CA ARG A 56 -10.75 -22.36 -7.81
C ARG A 56 -12.04 -22.86 -7.17
N GLN A 57 -13.16 -22.16 -7.38
CA GLN A 57 -14.45 -22.44 -6.73
C GLN A 57 -15.00 -23.82 -7.07
N GLU A 58 -14.75 -24.30 -8.28
CA GLU A 58 -15.19 -25.62 -8.77
C GLU A 58 -14.16 -26.72 -8.52
N ASN A 59 -12.94 -26.36 -8.12
CA ASN A 59 -11.81 -27.27 -7.97
C ASN A 59 -11.21 -27.22 -6.54
N ARG A 60 -12.07 -27.10 -5.52
CA ARG A 60 -11.68 -26.83 -4.12
C ARG A 60 -10.82 -27.92 -3.51
N GLU A 61 -11.11 -29.18 -3.79
CA GLU A 61 -10.35 -30.32 -3.26
C GLU A 61 -8.91 -30.30 -3.78
N LEU A 62 -8.74 -30.10 -5.09
CA LEU A 62 -7.43 -29.95 -5.72
C LEU A 62 -6.71 -28.69 -5.20
N ALA A 63 -7.39 -27.57 -5.11
CA ALA A 63 -6.81 -26.36 -4.52
C ALA A 63 -6.32 -26.62 -3.08
N SER A 64 -7.11 -27.31 -2.26
CA SER A 64 -6.74 -27.64 -0.89
C SER A 64 -5.57 -28.63 -0.81
N SER A 65 -5.51 -29.64 -1.68
CA SER A 65 -4.40 -30.61 -1.70
C SER A 65 -3.07 -29.93 -2.08
N LEU A 66 -3.14 -28.88 -2.89
CA LEU A 66 -2.01 -28.02 -3.27
C LEU A 66 -1.79 -26.83 -2.33
N LYS A 67 -2.48 -26.80 -1.17
CA LYS A 67 -2.39 -25.74 -0.15
C LYS A 67 -2.76 -24.33 -0.65
N VAL A 68 -3.65 -24.23 -1.64
CA VAL A 68 -4.16 -22.98 -2.22
C VAL A 68 -5.38 -22.46 -1.46
N SER A 69 -5.15 -21.44 -0.62
CA SER A 69 -6.19 -20.85 0.24
C SER A 69 -6.82 -19.57 -0.31
N SER A 70 -6.26 -18.95 -1.34
CA SER A 70 -6.73 -17.66 -1.89
C SER A 70 -6.57 -17.60 -3.41
N SER A 71 -7.12 -16.55 -4.04
CA SER A 71 -6.98 -16.28 -5.47
C SER A 71 -6.56 -14.82 -5.71
N PRO A 72 -5.77 -14.56 -6.77
CA PRO A 72 -5.09 -15.55 -7.58
C PRO A 72 -3.94 -16.19 -6.80
N THR A 73 -3.59 -17.42 -7.17
CA THR A 73 -2.44 -18.14 -6.63
C THR A 73 -1.73 -18.87 -7.77
N LEU A 74 -0.45 -18.57 -7.97
CA LEU A 74 0.37 -19.16 -9.02
C LEU A 74 1.30 -20.24 -8.46
N LEU A 75 1.31 -21.40 -9.11
CA LEU A 75 2.21 -22.52 -8.82
C LEU A 75 3.07 -22.82 -10.05
N PHE A 76 4.26 -23.36 -9.80
CA PHE A 76 5.28 -23.60 -10.84
C PHE A 76 5.73 -25.05 -10.80
N PHE A 77 5.52 -25.76 -11.91
CA PHE A 77 5.87 -27.18 -12.05
C PHE A 77 6.90 -27.40 -13.16
N ASP A 78 7.74 -28.41 -12.97
CA ASP A 78 8.61 -28.97 -14.01
C ASP A 78 8.58 -30.49 -13.90
N ASN A 79 8.14 -31.16 -14.97
CA ASN A 79 7.98 -32.62 -15.04
C ASN A 79 7.24 -33.21 -13.83
N GLY A 80 6.12 -32.56 -13.49
CA GLY A 80 5.20 -32.96 -12.43
C GLY A 80 5.63 -32.73 -10.99
N LYS A 81 6.78 -32.08 -10.77
CA LYS A 81 7.17 -31.61 -9.43
C LYS A 81 6.96 -30.12 -9.33
N GLN A 82 6.36 -29.65 -8.24
CA GLN A 82 6.38 -28.23 -7.91
C GLN A 82 7.82 -27.85 -7.54
N ILE A 83 8.43 -26.95 -8.31
CA ILE A 83 9.86 -26.62 -8.19
C ILE A 83 10.11 -25.25 -7.54
N LEU A 84 9.10 -24.38 -7.44
CA LEU A 84 9.22 -23.05 -6.85
C LEU A 84 8.10 -22.78 -5.84
N ASP A 85 8.36 -21.83 -4.96
CA ASP A 85 7.39 -21.33 -4.01
C ASP A 85 6.18 -20.68 -4.71
N THR A 86 5.02 -20.90 -4.12
CA THR A 86 3.75 -20.32 -4.54
C THR A 86 3.73 -18.80 -4.35
N ILE A 87 3.14 -18.06 -5.28
CA ILE A 87 2.90 -16.61 -5.18
C ILE A 87 1.39 -16.32 -5.22
N SER A 88 0.92 -15.35 -4.42
CA SER A 88 -0.53 -15.08 -4.28
C SER A 88 -0.84 -13.60 -4.02
N GLY A 89 -2.09 -13.19 -4.30
CA GLY A 89 -2.58 -11.83 -4.02
C GLY A 89 -2.25 -10.82 -5.11
N GLY A 90 -1.68 -9.66 -4.74
CA GLY A 90 -1.31 -8.58 -5.66
C GLY A 90 0.00 -8.88 -6.39
N ILE A 91 -0.02 -9.85 -7.30
CA ILE A 91 1.18 -10.39 -7.94
C ILE A 91 1.69 -9.42 -9.02
N LYS A 92 2.99 -9.14 -9.01
CA LYS A 92 3.66 -8.28 -10.01
C LYS A 92 4.12 -9.06 -11.22
N LYS A 93 4.25 -8.37 -12.37
CA LYS A 93 4.78 -8.99 -13.59
C LYS A 93 6.21 -9.50 -13.40
N SER A 94 7.07 -8.67 -12.80
CA SER A 94 8.47 -9.00 -12.47
C SER A 94 8.61 -10.25 -11.62
N GLU A 95 7.78 -10.41 -10.58
CA GLU A 95 7.81 -11.59 -9.71
C GLU A 95 7.53 -12.88 -10.48
N ILE A 96 6.58 -12.84 -11.43
CA ILE A 96 6.31 -13.96 -12.33
C ILE A 96 7.49 -14.15 -13.29
N THR A 97 7.99 -13.08 -13.91
CA THR A 97 9.13 -13.12 -14.83
C THR A 97 10.37 -13.73 -14.18
N ASP A 98 10.74 -13.34 -12.96
CA ASP A 98 11.90 -13.87 -12.25
C ASP A 98 11.76 -15.38 -11.97
N ARG A 99 10.55 -15.83 -11.64
CA ARG A 99 10.24 -17.26 -11.46
C ARG A 99 10.34 -18.02 -12.78
N LEU A 100 9.74 -17.51 -13.85
CA LEU A 100 9.81 -18.12 -15.18
C LEU A 100 11.24 -18.18 -15.72
N ASP A 101 12.01 -17.10 -15.58
CA ASP A 101 13.42 -17.06 -15.99
C ASP A 101 14.25 -18.11 -15.24
N SER A 102 13.98 -18.33 -13.96
CA SER A 102 14.67 -19.38 -13.17
C SER A 102 14.35 -20.82 -13.61
N MET A 103 13.27 -21.02 -14.37
CA MET A 103 12.91 -22.32 -14.95
C MET A 103 13.58 -22.58 -16.30
N LEU A 104 14.29 -21.61 -16.87
CA LEU A 104 14.84 -21.65 -18.22
C LEU A 104 16.36 -21.51 -18.23
N SER A 105 17.01 -21.87 -19.35
CA SER A 105 18.44 -21.58 -19.53
C SER A 105 18.69 -20.10 -19.84
N SER A 106 19.91 -19.63 -19.62
CA SER A 106 20.30 -18.24 -19.94
C SER A 106 20.09 -17.89 -21.41
N GLU A 107 20.30 -18.84 -22.32
CA GLU A 107 20.06 -18.67 -23.76
C GLU A 107 18.56 -18.47 -24.05
N GLU A 108 17.70 -19.30 -23.44
CA GLU A 108 16.26 -19.21 -23.61
C GLU A 108 15.71 -17.88 -23.08
N VAL A 109 16.20 -17.42 -21.93
CA VAL A 109 15.83 -16.11 -21.36
C VAL A 109 16.25 -14.97 -22.30
N ASN A 110 17.46 -15.02 -22.84
CA ASN A 110 17.94 -14.00 -23.78
C ASN A 110 17.09 -13.96 -25.06
N GLU A 111 16.73 -15.11 -25.62
CA GLU A 111 15.84 -15.18 -26.79
C GLU A 111 14.47 -14.55 -26.53
N ILE A 112 13.90 -14.75 -25.34
CA ILE A 112 12.62 -14.15 -24.95
C ILE A 112 12.75 -12.63 -24.78
N ARG A 113 13.80 -12.17 -24.09
CA ARG A 113 14.03 -10.73 -23.85
C ARG A 113 14.22 -9.95 -25.14
N ILE A 114 14.93 -10.51 -26.13
CA ILE A 114 15.12 -9.87 -27.45
C ILE A 114 13.80 -9.67 -28.19
N LYS A 115 12.79 -10.52 -27.95
CA LYS A 115 11.48 -10.42 -28.60
C LYS A 115 10.55 -9.40 -27.95
N GLN A 116 10.88 -8.90 -26.75
CA GLN A 116 10.06 -7.89 -26.09
C GLN A 116 10.15 -6.56 -26.85
N LYS A 117 8.98 -6.01 -27.18
CA LYS A 117 8.87 -4.71 -27.84
C LYS A 117 8.39 -3.66 -26.84
N PRO A 118 9.02 -2.47 -26.79
CA PRO A 118 8.51 -1.37 -25.98
C PRO A 118 7.07 -1.04 -26.35
N ILE A 119 6.25 -0.75 -25.34
CA ILE A 119 4.85 -0.34 -25.49
C ILE A 119 4.76 1.15 -25.18
N PHE A 120 3.98 1.88 -25.96
CA PHE A 120 3.74 3.31 -25.73
C PHE A 120 2.24 3.57 -25.59
N SER A 121 1.86 4.24 -24.51
CA SER A 121 0.48 4.56 -24.21
C SER A 121 0.33 6.05 -23.89
N GLU A 122 -0.65 6.70 -24.52
CA GLU A 122 -0.92 8.13 -24.31
C GLU A 122 -2.23 8.36 -23.54
N TYR A 123 -2.19 9.31 -22.60
CA TYR A 123 -3.31 9.69 -21.74
C TYR A 123 -3.42 11.21 -21.62
N ASP A 124 -4.63 11.69 -21.28
CA ASP A 124 -4.80 13.06 -20.83
C ASP A 124 -4.18 13.23 -19.44
N VAL A 125 -4.43 12.27 -18.54
CA VAL A 125 -3.95 12.33 -17.15
C VAL A 125 -3.41 10.98 -16.70
N ALA A 126 -2.23 10.99 -16.08
CA ALA A 126 -1.70 9.84 -15.34
C ALA A 126 -1.69 10.12 -13.84
N ILE A 127 -2.23 9.21 -13.05
CA ILE A 127 -2.29 9.28 -11.58
C ILE A 127 -1.31 8.26 -11.00
N LEU A 128 -0.28 8.73 -10.29
CA LEU A 128 0.68 7.89 -9.58
C LEU A 128 0.20 7.67 -8.14
N GLY A 129 -0.50 6.56 -7.90
CA GLY A 129 -0.97 6.13 -6.58
C GLY A 129 -2.49 5.89 -6.53
N GLY A 130 -2.85 4.69 -6.09
CA GLY A 130 -4.22 4.18 -5.93
C GLY A 130 -4.76 4.28 -4.52
N GLY A 131 -4.30 5.25 -3.72
CA GLY A 131 -4.91 5.58 -2.44
C GLY A 131 -6.22 6.38 -2.58
N PRO A 132 -6.85 6.79 -1.47
CA PRO A 132 -8.10 7.54 -1.50
C PRO A 132 -8.07 8.80 -2.37
N ALA A 133 -6.95 9.54 -2.35
CA ALA A 133 -6.77 10.74 -3.17
C ALA A 133 -6.76 10.42 -4.67
N GLY A 134 -5.93 9.46 -5.10
CA GLY A 134 -5.82 9.07 -6.50
C GLY A 134 -7.08 8.41 -7.05
N LEU A 135 -7.74 7.55 -6.25
CA LEU A 135 -9.04 6.97 -6.59
C LEU A 135 -10.09 8.07 -6.79
N THR A 136 -10.14 9.06 -5.91
CA THR A 136 -11.07 10.20 -6.03
C THR A 136 -10.79 11.01 -7.29
N ALA A 137 -9.51 11.34 -7.56
CA ALA A 137 -9.15 12.05 -8.77
C ALA A 137 -9.56 11.27 -10.03
N GLY A 138 -9.35 9.94 -10.03
CA GLY A 138 -9.78 9.04 -11.09
C GLY A 138 -11.29 9.08 -11.35
N ILE A 139 -12.12 9.06 -10.30
CA ILE A 139 -13.58 9.19 -10.42
C ILE A 139 -13.95 10.47 -11.18
N TYR A 140 -13.46 11.62 -10.71
CA TYR A 140 -13.82 12.91 -11.29
C TYR A 140 -13.30 13.08 -12.73
N LEU A 141 -12.08 12.63 -13.01
CA LEU A 141 -11.50 12.72 -14.36
C LEU A 141 -12.20 11.78 -15.35
N GLY A 142 -12.55 10.57 -14.93
CA GLY A 142 -13.34 9.64 -15.74
C GLY A 142 -14.75 10.16 -16.03
N GLN A 143 -15.41 10.77 -15.05
CA GLN A 143 -16.71 11.45 -15.25
C GLN A 143 -16.61 12.63 -16.22
N ALA A 144 -15.49 13.35 -16.19
CA ALA A 144 -15.17 14.41 -17.16
C ALA A 144 -14.76 13.88 -18.55
N LYS A 145 -14.77 12.55 -18.77
CA LYS A 145 -14.43 11.88 -20.03
C LYS A 145 -12.99 12.13 -20.50
N LEU A 146 -12.09 12.44 -19.59
CA LEU A 146 -10.66 12.52 -19.87
C LEU A 146 -10.04 11.12 -19.86
N LYS A 147 -9.21 10.81 -20.85
CA LYS A 147 -8.53 9.52 -20.94
C LYS A 147 -7.49 9.44 -19.80
N THR A 148 -7.81 8.69 -18.76
CA THR A 148 -7.09 8.70 -17.48
C THR A 148 -6.59 7.32 -17.12
N VAL A 149 -5.35 7.22 -16.63
CA VAL A 149 -4.78 5.99 -16.09
C VAL A 149 -4.36 6.16 -14.63
N LEU A 150 -4.72 5.20 -13.79
CA LEU A 150 -4.26 5.08 -12.41
C LEU A 150 -3.19 4.00 -12.33
N ILE A 151 -2.02 4.37 -11.80
CA ILE A 151 -0.82 3.54 -11.75
C ILE A 151 -0.42 3.35 -10.29
N ASP A 152 -0.29 2.09 -9.84
CA ASP A 152 0.12 1.79 -8.46
C ASP A 152 0.98 0.53 -8.37
N PRO A 153 2.06 0.52 -7.55
CA PRO A 153 2.88 -0.67 -7.37
C PRO A 153 2.21 -1.80 -6.58
N ALA A 154 1.07 -1.54 -5.96
CA ALA A 154 0.24 -2.47 -5.23
C ALA A 154 -1.20 -2.45 -5.79
N LEU A 155 -2.10 -3.16 -5.11
CA LEU A 155 -3.53 -3.05 -5.37
C LEU A 155 -4.11 -1.76 -4.79
N PRO A 156 -5.21 -1.23 -5.35
CA PRO A 156 -5.85 -0.01 -4.85
C PRO A 156 -6.20 -0.05 -3.36
N GLY A 157 -6.07 1.10 -2.71
CA GLY A 157 -6.42 1.32 -1.31
C GLY A 157 -5.36 2.08 -0.52
N GLY A 158 -4.09 2.02 -0.93
CA GLY A 158 -2.97 2.65 -0.23
C GLY A 158 -2.96 2.30 1.27
N TYR A 159 -2.64 3.29 2.11
CA TYR A 159 -2.61 3.09 3.57
C TYR A 159 -4.00 2.75 4.18
N MET A 160 -5.07 3.27 3.57
CA MET A 160 -6.44 2.95 4.00
C MET A 160 -6.75 1.46 3.80
N GLY A 161 -6.31 0.86 2.70
CA GLY A 161 -6.59 -0.55 2.39
C GLY A 161 -6.06 -1.53 3.44
N ILE A 162 -5.03 -1.16 4.20
CA ILE A 162 -4.46 -1.97 5.29
C ILE A 162 -4.91 -1.52 6.68
N THR A 163 -5.80 -0.54 6.75
CA THR A 163 -6.40 -0.11 8.02
C THR A 163 -7.45 -1.13 8.44
N HIS A 164 -7.40 -1.58 9.70
CA HIS A 164 -8.38 -2.54 10.22
C HIS A 164 -9.78 -1.96 10.07
N GLN A 165 -10.05 -0.81 10.70
CA GLN A 165 -11.39 -0.22 10.72
C GLN A 165 -11.35 1.29 10.53
N VAL A 166 -12.20 1.82 9.65
CA VAL A 166 -12.40 3.23 9.36
C VAL A 166 -13.76 3.63 9.90
N SER A 167 -13.80 4.65 10.75
CA SER A 167 -15.02 5.02 11.48
C SER A 167 -15.37 6.49 11.42
N ASN A 168 -14.59 7.25 10.65
CA ASN A 168 -14.64 8.69 10.51
C ASN A 168 -14.76 9.12 9.03
N TYR A 169 -15.19 8.21 8.16
CA TYR A 169 -15.49 8.51 6.76
C TYR A 169 -17.01 8.73 6.57
N PRO A 170 -17.46 9.98 6.33
CA PRO A 170 -18.88 10.28 6.18
C PRO A 170 -19.53 9.51 5.01
N GLY A 171 -20.82 9.20 5.17
CA GLY A 171 -21.58 8.39 4.20
C GLY A 171 -21.71 6.91 4.57
N PHE A 172 -20.97 6.43 5.58
CA PHE A 172 -21.16 5.12 6.19
C PHE A 172 -21.59 5.28 7.65
N GLU A 173 -22.79 4.82 7.98
CA GLU A 173 -23.32 4.87 9.36
C GLU A 173 -22.48 4.03 10.32
N LYS A 174 -22.08 2.84 9.87
CA LYS A 174 -21.26 1.90 10.64
C LYS A 174 -19.80 1.97 10.18
N PRO A 175 -18.83 1.78 11.09
CA PRO A 175 -17.44 1.67 10.71
C PRO A 175 -17.21 0.58 9.64
N GLN A 176 -16.35 0.85 8.68
CA GLN A 176 -16.02 -0.04 7.57
C GLN A 176 -14.62 -0.61 7.72
N GLN A 177 -14.40 -1.83 7.25
CA GLN A 177 -13.03 -2.32 7.12
C GLN A 177 -12.29 -1.48 6.06
N GLY A 178 -11.03 -1.13 6.29
CA GLY A 178 -10.29 -0.25 5.38
C GLY A 178 -10.19 -0.79 3.95
N TYR A 179 -10.00 -2.11 3.81
CA TYR A 179 -9.98 -2.78 2.51
C TYR A 179 -11.34 -2.74 1.79
N MET A 180 -12.47 -2.76 2.52
CA MET A 180 -13.80 -2.64 1.92
C MET A 180 -14.05 -1.22 1.42
N LEU A 181 -13.64 -0.21 2.18
CA LEU A 181 -13.72 1.18 1.73
C LEU A 181 -12.85 1.41 0.49
N ALA A 182 -11.65 0.82 0.44
CA ALA A 182 -10.80 0.84 -0.75
C ALA A 182 -11.48 0.19 -1.96
N HIS A 183 -12.10 -0.97 -1.75
CA HIS A 183 -12.86 -1.67 -2.79
C HIS A 183 -13.99 -0.78 -3.33
N TYR A 184 -14.84 -0.21 -2.48
CA TYR A 184 -15.93 0.66 -2.94
C TYR A 184 -15.45 1.88 -3.75
N MET A 185 -14.38 2.55 -3.28
CA MET A 185 -13.79 3.68 -4.03
C MET A 185 -13.19 3.22 -5.37
N SER A 186 -12.55 2.06 -5.40
CA SER A 186 -11.97 1.50 -6.62
C SER A 186 -13.04 1.10 -7.63
N GLU A 187 -14.14 0.48 -7.21
CA GLU A 187 -15.24 0.12 -8.12
C GLU A 187 -15.92 1.38 -8.69
N GLN A 188 -16.07 2.44 -7.88
CA GLN A 188 -16.59 3.72 -8.37
C GLN A 188 -15.67 4.35 -9.44
N ALA A 189 -14.36 4.31 -9.22
CA ALA A 189 -13.38 4.79 -10.19
C ALA A 189 -13.37 3.96 -11.47
N LYS A 190 -13.44 2.62 -11.38
CA LYS A 190 -13.63 1.72 -12.54
C LYS A 190 -14.89 2.04 -13.34
N HIS A 191 -16.03 2.21 -12.67
CA HIS A 191 -17.29 2.58 -13.33
C HIS A 191 -17.25 3.95 -14.01
N SER A 192 -16.32 4.82 -13.61
CA SER A 192 -16.09 6.11 -14.26
C SER A 192 -15.29 6.00 -15.57
N GLY A 193 -14.74 4.82 -15.87
CA GLY A 193 -14.10 4.50 -17.16
C GLY A 193 -12.62 4.84 -17.25
N ILE A 194 -11.89 4.88 -16.12
CA ILE A 194 -10.43 5.06 -16.13
C ILE A 194 -9.71 3.72 -16.29
N ASP A 195 -8.52 3.77 -16.88
CA ASP A 195 -7.64 2.61 -16.99
C ASP A 195 -6.85 2.38 -15.69
N TYR A 196 -6.54 1.12 -15.41
CA TYR A 196 -5.77 0.70 -14.23
C TYR A 196 -4.49 -0.03 -14.64
N LYS A 197 -3.38 0.37 -14.01
CA LYS A 197 -2.08 -0.30 -14.08
C LYS A 197 -1.59 -0.55 -12.65
N VAL A 198 -2.09 -1.63 -12.04
CA VAL A 198 -1.89 -1.92 -10.60
C VAL A 198 -1.08 -3.20 -10.39
N ALA A 199 -0.40 -3.28 -9.25
CA ALA A 199 0.60 -4.32 -8.98
C ALA A 199 1.61 -4.42 -10.14
N VAL A 200 2.18 -3.27 -10.50
CA VAL A 200 3.23 -3.10 -11.53
C VAL A 200 4.51 -2.57 -10.88
N ASP A 201 5.65 -2.67 -11.56
CA ASP A 201 6.86 -1.96 -11.13
C ASP A 201 6.97 -0.62 -11.84
N ILE A 202 6.97 0.47 -11.09
CA ILE A 202 7.31 1.79 -11.62
C ILE A 202 8.83 1.84 -11.79
N THR A 203 9.29 1.68 -13.02
CA THR A 203 10.71 1.60 -13.38
C THR A 203 11.36 2.98 -13.40
N SER A 204 10.67 3.98 -13.95
CA SER A 204 11.14 5.35 -13.95
C SER A 204 9.98 6.34 -14.08
N VAL A 205 10.22 7.56 -13.58
CA VAL A 205 9.31 8.69 -13.71
C VAL A 205 10.13 9.89 -14.16
N ASP A 206 9.71 10.53 -15.26
CA ASP A 206 10.24 11.81 -15.74
C ASP A 206 9.09 12.82 -15.76
N LEU A 207 9.02 13.63 -14.70
CA LEU A 207 7.97 14.64 -14.53
C LEU A 207 8.05 15.77 -15.55
N LEU A 208 9.23 16.06 -16.12
CA LEU A 208 9.39 17.13 -17.11
C LEU A 208 8.89 16.69 -18.48
N LYS A 209 9.17 15.43 -18.86
CA LYS A 209 8.65 14.82 -20.09
C LYS A 209 7.22 14.31 -19.95
N LYS A 210 6.74 14.20 -18.70
CA LYS A 210 5.45 13.62 -18.32
C LYS A 210 5.34 12.16 -18.77
N GLU A 211 6.41 11.42 -18.51
CA GLU A 211 6.58 10.01 -18.87
C GLU A 211 6.77 9.15 -17.62
N ILE A 212 6.09 8.00 -17.59
CA ILE A 212 6.19 6.99 -16.54
C ILE A 212 6.46 5.66 -17.22
N VAL A 213 7.54 4.98 -16.88
CA VAL A 213 7.85 3.65 -17.40
C VAL A 213 7.45 2.61 -16.36
N ILE A 214 6.64 1.62 -16.77
CA ILE A 214 6.24 0.49 -15.93
C ILE A 214 6.75 -0.84 -16.50
N ASP A 215 7.06 -1.77 -15.60
CA ASP A 215 7.52 -3.13 -15.91
C ASP A 215 8.67 -3.19 -16.93
N GLN A 216 9.52 -2.14 -16.97
CA GLN A 216 10.60 -1.92 -17.94
C GLN A 216 10.18 -1.95 -19.42
N LEU A 217 8.87 -1.89 -19.71
CA LEU A 217 8.32 -2.20 -21.04
C LEU A 217 7.39 -1.11 -21.56
N GLU A 218 6.44 -0.66 -20.74
CA GLU A 218 5.43 0.30 -21.17
C GLU A 218 5.83 1.72 -20.73
N THR A 219 5.98 2.62 -21.70
CA THR A 219 6.13 4.06 -21.47
C THR A 219 4.75 4.71 -21.58
N ILE A 220 4.28 5.24 -20.46
CA ILE A 220 3.03 5.97 -20.35
C ILE A 220 3.35 7.46 -20.44
N LYS A 221 2.81 8.14 -21.45
CA LYS A 221 2.93 9.58 -21.63
C LYS A 221 1.60 10.26 -21.33
N ALA A 222 1.62 11.34 -20.56
CA ALA A 222 0.41 12.07 -20.20
C ALA A 222 0.51 13.58 -20.44
N LYS A 223 -0.62 14.24 -20.71
CA LYS A 223 -0.65 15.72 -20.78
C LYS A 223 -0.43 16.34 -19.41
N LYS A 224 -0.95 15.71 -18.34
CA LYS A 224 -0.76 16.12 -16.93
C LYS A 224 -0.49 14.89 -16.04
N ILE A 225 0.28 15.07 -14.96
CA ILE A 225 0.56 14.02 -13.97
C ILE A 225 0.03 14.44 -12.61
N ILE A 226 -0.62 13.51 -11.90
CA ILE A 226 -1.01 13.66 -10.50
C ILE A 226 -0.16 12.72 -9.64
N ILE A 227 0.60 13.28 -8.70
CA ILE A 227 1.35 12.54 -7.68
C ILE A 227 0.44 12.29 -6.48
N ALA A 228 0.03 11.04 -6.29
CA ALA A 228 -0.85 10.58 -5.21
C ALA A 228 -0.21 9.45 -4.38
N THR A 229 1.13 9.45 -4.27
CA THR A 229 1.93 8.34 -3.73
C THR A 229 1.86 8.21 -2.21
N GLY A 230 1.29 9.21 -1.52
CA GLY A 230 1.01 9.19 -0.10
C GLY A 230 2.24 9.10 0.79
N THR A 231 2.06 8.54 1.98
CA THR A 231 3.11 8.38 2.99
C THR A 231 3.09 6.97 3.57
N THR A 232 4.23 6.54 4.08
CA THR A 232 4.37 5.27 4.81
C THR A 232 4.73 5.57 6.26
N PRO A 233 4.08 4.96 7.27
CA PRO A 233 4.50 5.12 8.65
C PRO A 233 5.92 4.58 8.83
N ASN A 234 6.73 5.28 9.61
CA ASN A 234 7.99 4.71 10.06
C ASN A 234 7.72 3.52 10.99
N THR A 235 8.51 2.47 10.84
CA THR A 235 8.48 1.29 11.70
C THR A 235 9.72 1.26 12.59
N MET A 236 9.59 0.72 13.80
CA MET A 236 10.74 0.44 14.66
C MET A 236 11.50 -0.79 14.17
N ASN A 237 10.83 -1.66 13.42
CA ASN A 237 11.31 -2.98 13.00
C ASN A 237 11.60 -3.90 14.21
N ALA A 238 10.93 -3.64 15.33
CA ALA A 238 11.01 -4.50 16.50
C ALA A 238 10.20 -5.79 16.27
N PRO A 239 10.67 -6.95 16.77
CA PRO A 239 9.88 -8.17 16.81
C PRO A 239 8.47 -7.94 17.35
N GLY A 240 7.47 -8.54 16.69
CA GLY A 240 6.05 -8.38 17.03
C GLY A 240 5.36 -7.13 16.48
N GLU A 241 6.07 -6.07 16.08
CA GLU A 241 5.45 -4.83 15.57
C GLU A 241 4.56 -5.11 14.35
N LYS A 242 5.09 -5.85 13.37
CA LYS A 242 4.38 -6.23 12.15
C LYS A 242 3.22 -7.20 12.43
N GLU A 243 3.40 -8.13 13.37
CA GLU A 243 2.42 -9.16 13.69
C GLU A 243 1.17 -8.59 14.37
N PHE A 244 1.36 -7.64 15.29
CA PHE A 244 0.29 -7.05 16.10
C PHE A 244 -0.25 -5.73 15.54
N LYS A 245 0.23 -5.28 14.37
CA LYS A 245 -0.34 -4.15 13.63
C LYS A 245 -1.84 -4.37 13.37
N GLY A 246 -2.67 -3.44 13.83
CA GLY A 246 -4.13 -3.53 13.77
C GLY A 246 -4.77 -4.53 14.74
N LYS A 247 -3.97 -5.24 15.56
CA LYS A 247 -4.42 -6.24 16.56
C LYS A 247 -4.03 -5.87 17.99
N GLY A 248 -3.73 -4.59 18.21
CA GLY A 248 -3.22 -4.03 19.48
C GLY A 248 -2.21 -2.91 19.26
N ILE A 249 -1.57 -2.85 18.09
CA ILE A 249 -0.68 -1.75 17.69
C ILE A 249 -1.39 -0.86 16.64
N SER A 250 -1.49 0.44 16.92
CA SER A 250 -2.06 1.47 16.04
C SER A 250 -1.02 2.54 15.68
N TYR A 251 -1.24 3.20 14.55
CA TYR A 251 -0.46 4.35 14.08
C TYR A 251 -1.35 5.59 13.87
N CYS A 252 -2.62 5.54 14.29
CA CYS A 252 -3.58 6.63 14.13
C CYS A 252 -4.45 6.77 15.38
N ALA A 253 -4.11 7.72 16.26
CA ALA A 253 -4.89 8.00 17.47
C ALA A 253 -6.30 8.52 17.14
N THR A 254 -6.42 9.46 16.20
CA THR A 254 -7.73 9.97 15.75
C THR A 254 -8.66 8.88 15.21
N CYS A 255 -8.11 7.79 14.68
CA CYS A 255 -8.88 6.64 14.18
C CYS A 255 -9.30 5.69 15.31
N ASP A 256 -8.36 5.37 16.22
CA ASP A 256 -8.47 4.19 17.09
C ASP A 256 -8.62 4.49 18.60
N ALA A 257 -8.29 5.70 19.07
CA ALA A 257 -8.27 6.03 20.51
C ALA A 257 -9.61 5.77 21.21
N LYS A 258 -10.74 5.92 20.50
CA LYS A 258 -12.09 5.67 21.02
C LYS A 258 -12.35 4.22 21.43
N TYR A 259 -11.54 3.25 20.99
CA TYR A 259 -11.64 1.85 21.40
C TYR A 259 -10.87 1.55 22.71
N PHE A 260 -10.20 2.57 23.27
CA PHE A 260 -9.38 2.51 24.48
C PHE A 260 -9.98 3.33 25.64
N VAL A 261 -11.30 3.49 25.67
CA VAL A 261 -12.00 4.12 26.80
C VAL A 261 -11.71 3.35 28.09
N ASP A 262 -11.25 4.07 29.12
CA ASP A 262 -10.87 3.54 30.44
C ASP A 262 -9.76 2.47 30.43
N LYS A 263 -8.96 2.42 29.35
CA LYS A 263 -7.84 1.49 29.18
C LYS A 263 -6.48 2.16 29.38
N ASP A 264 -5.47 1.35 29.66
CA ASP A 264 -4.08 1.81 29.75
C ASP A 264 -3.39 1.60 28.39
N VAL A 265 -2.64 2.58 27.90
CA VAL A 265 -2.02 2.51 26.58
C VAL A 265 -0.58 2.98 26.59
N THR A 266 0.24 2.37 25.73
CA THR A 266 1.63 2.79 25.50
C THR A 266 1.67 3.68 24.25
N VAL A 267 2.38 4.80 24.30
CA VAL A 267 2.65 5.65 23.12
C VAL A 267 4.15 5.66 22.85
N ILE A 268 4.58 5.41 21.62
CA ILE A 268 5.98 5.41 21.22
C ILE A 268 6.30 6.67 20.42
N GLY A 269 7.30 7.43 20.87
CA GLY A 269 7.78 8.64 20.22
C GLY A 269 7.78 9.86 21.13
N GLY A 270 8.41 10.95 20.67
CA GLY A 270 8.52 12.20 21.45
C GLY A 270 8.53 13.48 20.62
N GLY A 271 8.24 13.39 19.33
CA GLY A 271 8.02 14.56 18.47
C GLY A 271 6.60 15.10 18.58
N ASN A 272 6.27 16.15 17.80
CA ASN A 272 4.94 16.79 17.80
C ASN A 272 3.80 15.78 17.72
N SER A 273 3.84 14.85 16.74
CA SER A 273 2.78 13.85 16.58
C SER A 273 2.61 12.99 17.82
N ALA A 274 3.68 12.48 18.43
CA ALA A 274 3.56 11.64 19.61
C ALA A 274 2.96 12.41 20.81
N VAL A 275 3.39 13.66 21.02
CA VAL A 275 2.94 14.49 22.14
C VAL A 275 1.48 14.93 21.97
N GLU A 276 1.12 15.45 20.81
CA GLU A 276 -0.25 15.93 20.53
C GLU A 276 -1.24 14.77 20.50
N GLU A 277 -0.87 13.63 19.92
CA GLU A 277 -1.73 12.45 19.88
C GLU A 277 -1.83 11.78 21.26
N ALA A 278 -0.78 11.76 22.09
CA ALA A 278 -0.87 11.30 23.48
C ALA A 278 -1.87 12.14 24.28
N LEU A 279 -1.78 13.48 24.16
CA LEU A 279 -2.75 14.40 24.77
C LEU A 279 -4.18 14.11 24.29
N PHE A 280 -4.37 13.88 22.99
CA PHE A 280 -5.68 13.50 22.45
C PHE A 280 -6.18 12.16 23.02
N ILE A 281 -5.33 11.14 23.09
CA ILE A 281 -5.64 9.82 23.62
C ILE A 281 -6.13 9.92 25.08
N THR A 282 -5.58 10.81 25.91
CA THR A 282 -6.02 10.97 27.33
C THR A 282 -7.49 11.36 27.50
N LYS A 283 -8.16 11.84 26.44
CA LYS A 283 -9.61 12.09 26.42
C LYS A 283 -10.43 10.79 26.51
N PHE A 284 -9.83 9.66 26.14
CA PHE A 284 -10.46 8.33 26.16
C PHE A 284 -9.77 7.40 27.17
N ALA A 285 -8.44 7.32 27.11
CA ALA A 285 -7.66 6.41 27.94
C ALA A 285 -7.64 6.80 29.42
N LYS A 286 -7.49 5.79 30.27
CA LYS A 286 -7.26 5.95 31.71
C LYS A 286 -5.85 6.45 31.98
N LYS A 287 -4.85 5.79 31.41
CA LYS A 287 -3.43 6.13 31.54
C LYS A 287 -2.71 6.01 30.20
N VAL A 288 -1.77 6.91 29.94
CA VAL A 288 -0.87 6.88 28.79
C VAL A 288 0.57 6.84 29.29
N THR A 289 1.30 5.79 28.91
CA THR A 289 2.76 5.73 29.16
C THR A 289 3.49 5.96 27.85
N MET A 290 4.21 7.07 27.75
CA MET A 290 5.05 7.38 26.61
C MET A 290 6.44 6.76 26.76
N VAL A 291 6.96 6.15 25.70
CA VAL A 291 8.33 5.64 25.61
C VAL A 291 9.07 6.47 24.57
N HIS A 292 10.17 7.09 24.99
CA HIS A 292 10.95 7.96 24.13
C HIS A 292 12.45 7.74 24.29
N GLN A 293 13.14 7.58 23.15
CA GLN A 293 14.56 7.23 23.12
C GLN A 293 15.51 8.37 23.53
N PHE A 294 15.07 9.63 23.53
CA PHE A 294 15.91 10.76 23.94
C PHE A 294 15.61 11.20 25.37
N ASP A 295 16.52 11.99 25.93
CA ASP A 295 16.42 12.60 27.27
C ASP A 295 15.41 13.76 27.34
N LYS A 296 14.91 14.21 26.19
CA LYS A 296 13.91 15.27 26.07
C LYS A 296 12.99 15.05 24.88
N LEU A 297 11.75 15.53 25.00
CA LEU A 297 10.80 15.59 23.88
C LEU A 297 11.27 16.62 22.85
N THR A 298 10.99 16.35 21.57
CA THR A 298 11.32 17.22 20.43
C THR A 298 10.11 17.95 19.86
N ALA A 299 8.95 17.82 20.53
CA ALA A 299 7.75 18.57 20.21
C ALA A 299 7.88 20.08 20.52
N ASN A 300 6.89 20.86 20.09
CA ASN A 300 6.78 22.27 20.41
C ASN A 300 6.57 22.47 21.92
N GLN A 301 7.09 23.59 22.43
CA GLN A 301 7.17 23.85 23.86
C GLN A 301 5.79 23.88 24.54
N THR A 302 4.79 24.47 23.88
CA THR A 302 3.41 24.54 24.40
C THR A 302 2.80 23.15 24.57
N ALA A 303 2.99 22.25 23.60
CA ALA A 303 2.50 20.88 23.70
C ALA A 303 3.22 20.08 24.80
N ILE A 304 4.53 20.30 24.98
CA ILE A 304 5.30 19.70 26.09
C ILE A 304 4.76 20.17 27.45
N GLU A 305 4.45 21.45 27.59
CA GLU A 305 3.88 22.02 28.83
C GLU A 305 2.50 21.42 29.14
N GLN A 306 1.63 21.33 28.14
CA GLN A 306 0.32 20.68 28.27
C GLN A 306 0.44 19.20 28.67
N LEU A 307 1.39 18.49 28.06
CA LEU A 307 1.66 17.09 28.37
C LEU A 307 2.13 16.94 29.83
N LYS A 308 3.07 17.76 30.28
CA LYS A 308 3.59 17.72 31.65
C LYS A 308 2.54 18.05 32.72
N ALA A 309 1.55 18.88 32.37
CA ALA A 309 0.44 19.21 33.25
C ALA A 309 -0.64 18.11 33.32
N ASN A 310 -0.58 17.09 32.47
CA ASN A 310 -1.59 16.05 32.40
C ASN A 310 -1.20 14.84 33.27
N GLU A 311 -1.90 14.65 34.38
CA GLU A 311 -1.64 13.58 35.35
C GLU A 311 -1.86 12.16 34.80
N LYS A 312 -2.54 12.00 33.66
CA LYS A 312 -2.73 10.69 33.00
C LYS A 312 -1.51 10.26 32.19
N ILE A 313 -0.54 11.16 31.94
CA ILE A 313 0.61 10.89 31.08
C ILE A 313 1.87 10.71 31.93
N GLU A 314 2.55 9.59 31.70
CA GLU A 314 3.89 9.33 32.20
C GLU A 314 4.86 9.20 31.03
N VAL A 315 6.07 9.74 31.13
CA VAL A 315 7.08 9.66 30.06
C VAL A 315 8.33 8.94 30.54
N LEU A 316 8.69 7.88 29.83
CA LEU A 316 9.92 7.12 29.99
C LEU A 316 10.94 7.63 28.96
N TYR A 317 11.81 8.53 29.41
CA TYR A 317 12.91 9.09 28.62
C TYR A 317 14.09 8.14 28.54
N GLU A 318 14.83 8.17 27.44
CA GLU A 318 15.98 7.29 27.20
C GLU A 318 15.62 5.81 27.25
N HIS A 319 14.39 5.49 26.85
CA HIS A 319 13.87 4.13 26.76
C HIS A 319 13.44 3.82 25.33
N GLU A 320 13.63 2.57 24.92
CA GLU A 320 13.28 2.11 23.58
C GLU A 320 12.60 0.73 23.63
N PRO A 321 11.51 0.51 22.87
CA PRO A 321 10.94 -0.81 22.70
C PRO A 321 11.92 -1.76 21.98
N ARG A 322 12.09 -2.96 22.51
CA ARG A 322 12.88 -4.04 21.91
C ARG A 322 12.02 -5.14 21.29
N ALA A 323 10.79 -5.32 21.75
CA ALA A 323 9.83 -6.27 21.19
C ALA A 323 8.40 -5.95 21.65
N PHE A 324 7.44 -6.47 20.89
CA PHE A 324 6.02 -6.48 21.24
C PHE A 324 5.53 -7.92 21.32
N GLU A 325 4.75 -8.21 22.34
CA GLU A 325 4.06 -9.49 22.49
C GLU A 325 2.60 -9.24 22.83
N LYS A 326 1.76 -10.24 22.59
CA LYS A 326 0.39 -10.26 23.08
C LYS A 326 0.21 -11.43 24.02
N ARG A 327 -0.16 -11.16 25.27
CA ARG A 327 -0.48 -12.18 26.28
C ARG A 327 -1.92 -11.97 26.70
N ASN A 328 -2.77 -12.96 26.43
CA ASN A 328 -4.23 -12.82 26.53
C ASN A 328 -4.70 -11.61 25.68
N ASP A 329 -5.50 -10.71 26.25
CA ASP A 329 -5.98 -9.50 25.58
C ASP A 329 -5.13 -8.25 25.82
N LYS A 330 -3.94 -8.38 26.43
CA LYS A 330 -3.04 -7.27 26.71
C LYS A 330 -1.81 -7.30 25.79
N MET A 331 -1.36 -6.11 25.42
CA MET A 331 -0.09 -5.87 24.75
C MET A 331 1.03 -5.76 25.79
N ILE A 332 2.14 -6.45 25.54
CA ILE A 332 3.36 -6.36 26.31
C ILE A 332 4.39 -5.64 25.45
N THR A 333 4.90 -4.52 25.94
CA THR A 333 6.04 -3.80 25.34
C THR A 333 7.28 -4.13 26.16
N HIS A 334 8.24 -4.81 25.55
CA HIS A 334 9.56 -5.05 26.15
C HIS A 334 10.40 -3.80 25.98
N VAL A 335 10.66 -3.08 27.07
CA VAL A 335 11.36 -1.79 27.03
C VAL A 335 12.76 -1.93 27.61
N GLU A 336 13.73 -1.33 26.95
CA GLU A 336 15.12 -1.23 27.43
C GLU A 336 15.44 0.21 27.82
N ASN A 337 16.03 0.39 29.00
CA ASN A 337 16.70 1.63 29.35
C ASN A 337 18.03 1.73 28.59
N LEU A 338 18.18 2.76 27.76
CA LEU A 338 19.33 2.89 26.86
C LEU A 338 20.64 3.16 27.60
N LYS A 339 20.57 3.74 28.82
CA LYS A 339 21.72 4.01 29.68
C LYS A 339 22.15 2.79 30.48
N THR A 340 21.22 2.18 31.23
CA THR A 340 21.55 1.07 32.15
C THR A 340 21.56 -0.30 31.47
N LYS A 341 20.95 -0.40 30.28
CA LYS A 341 20.68 -1.65 29.56
C LYS A 341 19.71 -2.61 30.28
N GLU A 342 19.10 -2.16 31.38
CA GLU A 342 18.07 -2.91 32.06
C GLU A 342 16.80 -3.00 31.20
N ARG A 343 16.11 -4.14 31.29
CA ARG A 343 14.89 -4.41 30.53
C ARG A 343 13.74 -4.73 31.46
N PHE A 344 12.55 -4.26 31.08
CA PHE A 344 11.32 -4.55 31.79
C PHE A 344 10.12 -4.60 30.84
N GLU A 345 9.00 -5.09 31.35
CA GLU A 345 7.77 -5.24 30.59
C GLU A 345 6.75 -4.16 30.96
N LEU A 346 6.19 -3.52 29.93
CA LEU A 346 5.03 -2.64 30.04
C LEU A 346 3.79 -3.37 29.52
N THR A 347 2.85 -3.66 30.43
CA THR A 347 1.58 -4.31 30.09
C THR A 347 0.50 -3.24 29.90
N THR A 348 -0.06 -3.14 28.71
CA THR A 348 -1.12 -2.18 28.35
C THR A 348 -2.18 -2.83 27.46
N ASP A 349 -3.30 -2.15 27.23
CA ASP A 349 -4.36 -2.62 26.34
C ASP A 349 -4.04 -2.38 24.86
N GLY A 350 -3.16 -1.43 24.56
CA GLY A 350 -2.76 -1.10 23.21
C GLY A 350 -1.52 -0.24 23.16
N VAL A 351 -0.89 -0.24 21.98
CA VAL A 351 0.31 0.53 21.68
C VAL A 351 0.02 1.45 20.51
N PHE A 352 0.39 2.72 20.63
CA PHE A 352 0.32 3.70 19.55
C PHE A 352 1.73 4.11 19.15
N VAL A 353 2.06 3.98 17.87
CA VAL A 353 3.40 4.26 17.35
C VAL A 353 3.38 5.56 16.54
N PHE A 354 4.03 6.59 17.06
CA PHE A 354 4.10 7.93 16.47
C PHE A 354 5.53 8.40 16.25
N ILE A 355 6.32 7.56 15.56
CA ILE A 355 7.71 7.87 15.16
C ILE A 355 7.82 8.51 13.77
N GLY A 356 6.72 9.10 13.30
CA GLY A 356 6.64 9.85 12.06
C GLY A 356 6.23 9.02 10.84
N PHE A 357 6.03 9.74 9.74
CA PHE A 357 5.71 9.20 8.43
C PHE A 357 6.76 9.66 7.43
N LYS A 358 7.10 8.78 6.48
CA LYS A 358 7.96 9.07 5.35
C LYS A 358 7.10 9.34 4.12
N SER A 359 7.37 10.46 3.44
CA SER A 359 6.78 10.76 2.13
C SER A 359 7.30 9.80 1.07
N ASN A 360 6.41 9.27 0.24
CA ASN A 360 6.75 8.30 -0.80
C ASN A 360 7.24 9.02 -2.08
N ILE A 361 8.24 9.90 -1.95
CA ILE A 361 8.83 10.67 -3.06
C ILE A 361 9.90 9.91 -3.84
N SER A 362 10.44 8.81 -3.29
CA SER A 362 11.53 8.06 -3.93
C SER A 362 11.15 7.46 -5.28
N VAL A 363 9.86 7.25 -5.52
CA VAL A 363 9.33 6.76 -6.80
C VAL A 363 9.41 7.79 -7.93
N LEU A 364 9.56 9.08 -7.62
CA LEU A 364 9.53 10.19 -8.59
C LEU A 364 10.86 10.39 -9.35
N GLY A 365 11.88 9.59 -9.04
CA GLY A 365 13.19 9.71 -9.68
C GLY A 365 13.96 10.96 -9.25
N LYS A 366 14.66 11.59 -10.21
CA LYS A 366 15.60 12.70 -9.94
C LYS A 366 14.94 14.07 -9.92
N THR A 367 13.90 14.26 -10.73
CA THR A 367 13.18 15.53 -10.81
C THR A 367 12.00 15.47 -9.85
N ILE A 368 12.09 16.21 -8.75
CA ILE A 368 11.04 16.29 -7.74
C ILE A 368 10.54 17.73 -7.63
N PRO A 369 9.25 17.94 -7.33
CA PRO A 369 8.76 19.28 -7.02
C PRO A 369 9.37 19.85 -5.74
N ALA A 370 9.18 21.16 -5.53
CA ALA A 370 9.58 21.83 -4.30
C ALA A 370 9.00 21.13 -3.07
N LEU A 371 9.87 20.87 -2.09
CA LEU A 371 9.53 20.21 -0.84
C LEU A 371 9.59 21.18 0.33
N ASP A 372 8.79 20.92 1.35
CA ASP A 372 8.96 21.57 2.65
C ASP A 372 10.13 20.97 3.44
N LYS A 373 10.40 21.51 4.63
CA LYS A 373 11.48 21.04 5.52
C LYS A 373 11.32 19.59 6.01
N TRP A 374 10.17 18.98 5.77
CA TRP A 374 9.82 17.61 6.18
C TRP A 374 9.68 16.67 4.98
N SER A 375 10.13 17.10 3.80
CA SER A 375 10.09 16.34 2.54
C SER A 375 8.68 16.06 2.00
N TYR A 376 7.70 16.91 2.30
CA TYR A 376 6.38 16.88 1.66
C TYR A 376 6.32 17.85 0.49
N ILE A 377 5.56 17.52 -0.55
CA ILE A 377 5.43 18.36 -1.74
C ILE A 377 4.64 19.62 -1.42
N ILE A 378 5.19 20.79 -1.76
CA ILE A 378 4.49 22.07 -1.65
C ILE A 378 3.57 22.20 -2.88
N THR A 379 2.30 22.53 -2.62
CA THR A 379 1.33 22.87 -3.66
C THR A 379 0.60 24.16 -3.36
N ASP A 380 0.01 24.76 -4.39
CA ASP A 380 -0.97 25.83 -4.22
C ASP A 380 -2.36 25.28 -3.81
N GLU A 381 -3.37 26.16 -3.77
CA GLU A 381 -4.74 25.79 -3.43
C GLU A 381 -5.36 24.80 -4.43
N ASP A 382 -5.01 24.95 -5.71
CA ASP A 382 -5.42 24.12 -6.85
C ASP A 382 -4.65 22.79 -6.96
N ARG A 383 -3.78 22.50 -5.99
CA ARG A 383 -2.90 21.30 -5.94
C ARG A 383 -1.81 21.27 -7.01
N LYS A 384 -1.51 22.39 -7.66
CA LYS A 384 -0.38 22.50 -8.60
C LYS A 384 0.93 22.50 -7.84
N THR A 385 1.92 21.81 -8.39
CA THR A 385 3.28 21.79 -7.84
C THR A 385 4.14 22.88 -8.47
N SER A 386 5.42 22.97 -8.07
CA SER A 386 6.40 23.83 -8.72
C SER A 386 6.78 23.40 -10.16
N ILE A 387 6.34 22.22 -10.61
CA ILE A 387 6.57 21.72 -11.97
C ILE A 387 5.28 21.92 -12.79
N PRO A 388 5.33 22.60 -13.95
CA PRO A 388 4.16 22.80 -14.80
C PRO A 388 3.48 21.48 -15.17
N ASP A 389 2.14 21.48 -15.24
CA ASP A 389 1.30 20.31 -15.54
C ASP A 389 1.43 19.12 -14.56
N VAL A 390 2.11 19.31 -13.43
CA VAL A 390 2.25 18.31 -12.38
C VAL A 390 1.53 18.79 -11.12
N PHE A 391 0.65 17.92 -10.63
CA PHE A 391 -0.16 18.12 -9.42
C PHE A 391 0.27 17.13 -8.35
N ALA A 392 0.00 17.44 -7.08
CA ALA A 392 0.19 16.50 -5.99
C ALA A 392 -1.00 16.53 -5.02
N ILE A 393 -1.45 15.36 -4.58
CA ILE A 393 -2.66 15.21 -3.77
C ILE A 393 -2.51 14.17 -2.66
N GLY A 394 -3.29 14.32 -1.60
CA GLY A 394 -3.26 13.41 -0.47
C GLY A 394 -2.07 13.66 0.44
N ASP A 395 -1.66 12.64 1.17
CA ASP A 395 -0.74 12.80 2.30
C ASP A 395 0.72 13.10 1.88
N ILE A 396 1.03 13.03 0.59
CA ILE A 396 2.32 13.45 0.03
C ILE A 396 2.50 14.98 0.06
N VAL A 397 1.39 15.74 0.18
CA VAL A 397 1.39 17.20 0.17
C VAL A 397 1.70 17.77 1.56
N SER A 398 2.37 18.93 1.60
CA SER A 398 2.59 19.68 2.82
C SER A 398 1.27 20.22 3.35
N LYS A 399 0.76 19.61 4.41
CA LYS A 399 -0.51 19.99 5.05
C LYS A 399 -0.54 19.62 6.52
N LYS A 400 -1.46 20.27 7.24
CA LYS A 400 -1.63 20.13 8.70
C LYS A 400 -2.24 18.79 9.09
N TYR A 401 -3.26 18.34 8.37
CA TYR A 401 -4.03 17.13 8.69
C TYR A 401 -3.95 16.11 7.56
N ARG A 402 -3.79 14.84 7.94
CA ARG A 402 -3.67 13.68 7.05
C ARG A 402 -4.75 12.69 7.41
N GLN A 403 -5.85 12.74 6.67
CA GLN A 403 -7.04 11.93 6.86
C GLN A 403 -7.59 11.52 5.50
N ILE A 404 -8.31 10.40 5.43
CA ILE A 404 -8.96 9.92 4.20
C ILE A 404 -9.80 11.04 3.56
N THR A 405 -10.60 11.76 4.37
CA THR A 405 -11.45 12.87 3.90
C THR A 405 -10.65 14.04 3.31
N THR A 406 -9.52 14.42 3.93
CA THR A 406 -8.64 15.46 3.36
C THR A 406 -7.98 15.00 2.06
N ALA A 407 -7.62 13.71 1.97
CA ALA A 407 -7.03 13.14 0.77
C ALA A 407 -8.03 13.09 -0.39
N VAL A 408 -9.30 12.74 -0.10
CA VAL A 408 -10.42 12.82 -1.04
C VAL A 408 -10.62 14.27 -1.52
N ALA A 409 -10.64 15.24 -0.60
CA ALA A 409 -10.78 16.66 -0.96
C ALA A 409 -9.67 17.13 -1.93
N ASP A 410 -8.40 16.80 -1.62
CA ASP A 410 -7.27 17.13 -2.51
C ASP A 410 -7.48 16.51 -3.92
N GLY A 411 -7.92 15.25 -3.98
CA GLY A 411 -8.20 14.56 -5.24
C GLY A 411 -9.30 15.22 -6.07
N THR A 412 -10.39 15.65 -5.43
CA THR A 412 -11.47 16.39 -6.09
C THR A 412 -10.98 17.73 -6.64
N ILE A 413 -10.24 18.51 -5.84
CA ILE A 413 -9.73 19.82 -6.26
C ILE A 413 -8.85 19.68 -7.50
N ALA A 414 -7.84 18.81 -7.45
CA ALA A 414 -6.92 18.62 -8.57
C ALA A 414 -7.65 18.14 -9.84
N ALA A 415 -8.57 17.18 -9.71
CA ALA A 415 -9.29 16.64 -10.86
C ALA A 415 -10.19 17.67 -11.56
N ILE A 416 -10.89 18.52 -10.80
CA ILE A 416 -11.72 19.59 -11.36
C ILE A 416 -10.85 20.67 -11.99
N THR A 417 -9.73 21.03 -11.38
CA THR A 417 -8.80 22.00 -11.98
C THR A 417 -8.25 21.48 -13.30
N ILE A 418 -7.80 20.23 -13.33
CA ILE A 418 -7.28 19.58 -14.54
C ILE A 418 -8.35 19.50 -15.64
N SER A 419 -9.59 19.14 -15.30
CA SER A 419 -10.64 19.03 -16.31
C SER A 419 -10.95 20.36 -16.98
N LYS A 420 -10.98 21.46 -16.23
CA LYS A 420 -11.14 22.81 -16.79
C LYS A 420 -9.96 23.30 -17.63
N GLU A 421 -8.77 22.75 -17.43
CA GLU A 421 -7.57 23.11 -18.20
C GLU A 421 -7.40 22.29 -19.48
N LEU A 422 -8.07 21.14 -19.60
CA LEU A 422 -7.96 20.23 -20.74
C LEU A 422 -9.21 20.19 -21.64
N ILE A 423 -10.35 20.65 -21.13
CA ILE A 423 -11.61 20.85 -21.88
C ILE A 423 -11.68 22.32 -22.28
#